data_AF-A0A8J8MDW9-F1
#
_entry.id   AF-A0A8J8MDW9-F1
#
_cell.length_a   1.000
_cell.length_b   1.000
_cell.length_c   1.000
_cell.angle_alpha   90.00
_cell.angle_beta   90.00
_cell.angle_gamma   90.00
#
_symmetry.space_group_name_H-M   'P 1'
#
loop_
_entity.id
_entity.type
_entity.pdbx_description
1 polymer ?
#
loop_
_entity_poly.entity_id
_entity_poly.type
_entity_poly.pdbx_seq_one_letter_code
_entity_poly.pdbx_strand_id
1 'polypeptide(L)'
;MEQTYSLNNPMPPLWLMYPHISRYSIGWRMGYGEDYAYNFYQWYTSLSDIEQNKYENMFPEPKGWLGWYNDTHEDVYDNNILLWDKDCKLKYNLQRIQKDFSKGKKLKYIFFWGHQPSTDGKIIKSCMSQWWKSSFAIETDTYCCMEQYMMAEKARLFNDHEILDKILNNKSPKQIKELGRQVRGFDNTKWEKYSASIILNGNLAKFLQDENLKQFLMKTKDKILVEASPYDKIWGIGLSADHDNANNPVLWKGQNLLGFALMEVRDELIRICKNENIIDYEKLHKQFD
;
A
#
# COMPACT_ATOMS: atom_id res chain seq x y z
N MET A 1 -32.54 13.83 -17.25
CA MET A 1 -31.74 12.60 -17.25
C MET A 1 -31.90 11.98 -15.88
N GLU A 2 -32.44 10.76 -15.79
CA GLU A 2 -32.58 10.07 -14.51
C GLU A 2 -31.22 10.03 -13.81
N GLN A 3 -31.18 10.44 -12.54
CA GLN A 3 -29.95 10.35 -11.74
C GLN A 3 -29.56 8.88 -11.60
N THR A 4 -28.58 8.45 -12.39
CA THR A 4 -28.13 7.05 -12.46
C THR A 4 -27.35 6.61 -11.21
N TYR A 5 -26.96 7.55 -10.35
CA TYR A 5 -26.14 7.37 -9.16
C TYR A 5 -26.70 8.18 -7.97
N SER A 6 -26.54 7.65 -6.76
CA SER A 6 -26.98 8.27 -5.50
C SER A 6 -26.07 7.83 -4.35
N LEU A 7 -26.25 8.33 -3.13
CA LEU A 7 -25.45 7.83 -1.98
C LEU A 7 -25.64 6.33 -1.67
N ASN A 8 -26.73 5.71 -2.12
CA ASN A 8 -26.96 4.27 -1.95
C ASN A 8 -26.34 3.42 -3.08
N ASN A 9 -25.93 4.05 -4.18
CA ASN A 9 -25.19 3.45 -5.28
C ASN A 9 -24.30 4.54 -5.90
N PRO A 10 -23.22 4.93 -5.20
CA PRO A 10 -22.44 6.10 -5.57
C PRO A 10 -21.45 5.79 -6.69
N MET A 11 -20.97 6.83 -7.37
CA MET A 11 -19.72 6.71 -8.10
C MET A 11 -18.57 6.66 -7.07
N PRO A 12 -17.61 5.72 -7.18
CA PRO A 12 -16.44 5.69 -6.31
C PRO A 12 -15.59 6.95 -6.49
N PRO A 13 -14.86 7.38 -5.45
CA PRO A 13 -13.87 8.43 -5.63
C PRO A 13 -12.77 7.96 -6.59
N LEU A 14 -12.08 8.92 -7.21
CA LEU A 14 -11.09 8.67 -8.25
C LEU A 14 -10.00 7.65 -7.82
N TRP A 15 -9.56 7.70 -6.56
CA TRP A 15 -8.54 6.78 -6.01
C TRP A 15 -9.02 5.35 -5.80
N LEU A 16 -10.33 5.10 -5.79
CA LEU A 16 -10.87 3.74 -5.75
C LEU A 16 -11.19 3.22 -7.16
N MET A 17 -11.59 4.09 -8.09
CA MET A 17 -11.87 3.70 -9.48
C MET A 17 -10.56 3.39 -10.24
N TYR A 18 -9.59 4.31 -10.19
CA TYR A 18 -8.31 4.17 -10.87
C TYR A 18 -7.17 4.35 -9.86
N PRO A 19 -6.94 3.37 -8.97
CA PRO A 19 -5.97 3.46 -7.87
C PRO A 19 -4.52 3.61 -8.31
N HIS A 20 -4.21 3.41 -9.59
CA HIS A 20 -2.88 3.59 -10.19
C HIS A 20 -2.65 4.99 -10.75
N ILE A 21 -3.68 5.83 -10.92
CA ILE A 21 -3.54 7.22 -11.36
C ILE A 21 -3.50 8.13 -10.13
N SER A 22 -2.38 8.80 -9.85
CA SER A 22 -2.30 9.74 -8.72
C SER A 22 -3.10 11.01 -8.98
N ARG A 23 -3.41 11.74 -7.91
CA ARG A 23 -4.20 12.98 -7.92
C ARG A 23 -3.76 14.01 -8.98
N TYR A 24 -2.46 14.18 -9.18
CA TYR A 24 -1.91 15.21 -10.08
C TYR A 24 -1.49 14.66 -11.45
N SER A 25 -1.80 13.40 -11.73
CA SER A 25 -1.46 12.79 -13.01
C SER A 25 -2.19 13.48 -14.16
N ILE A 26 -1.50 13.62 -15.29
CA ILE A 26 -2.11 14.10 -16.53
C ILE A 26 -3.18 13.13 -17.06
N GLY A 27 -3.20 11.89 -16.57
CA GLY A 27 -4.21 10.88 -16.91
C GLY A 27 -5.65 11.31 -16.61
N TRP A 28 -5.86 12.27 -15.70
CA TRP A 28 -7.18 12.85 -15.40
C TRP A 28 -7.62 13.95 -16.36
N ARG A 29 -6.74 14.43 -17.25
CA ARG A 29 -7.00 15.57 -18.16
C ARG A 29 -6.76 15.27 -19.62
N MET A 30 -5.98 14.22 -19.92
CA MET A 30 -5.57 13.84 -21.27
C MET A 30 -5.41 12.31 -21.39
N GLY A 31 -6.09 11.55 -20.52
CA GLY A 31 -5.99 10.10 -20.46
C GLY A 31 -7.37 9.46 -20.27
N TYR A 32 -7.41 8.12 -20.18
CA TYR A 32 -8.68 7.39 -20.04
C TYR A 32 -9.42 7.66 -18.71
N GLY A 33 -8.75 8.30 -17.73
CA GLY A 33 -9.40 8.73 -16.49
C GLY A 33 -10.24 10.01 -16.64
N GLU A 34 -10.08 10.77 -17.73
CA GLU A 34 -10.71 12.08 -17.93
C GLU A 34 -12.24 11.98 -17.96
N ASP A 35 -12.79 11.08 -18.77
CA ASP A 35 -14.24 10.89 -18.90
C ASP A 35 -14.87 10.53 -17.55
N TYR A 36 -14.25 9.63 -16.80
CA TYR A 36 -14.71 9.25 -15.47
C TYR A 36 -14.66 10.43 -14.50
N ALA A 37 -13.54 11.15 -14.43
CA ALA A 37 -13.38 12.30 -13.55
C ALA A 37 -14.43 13.37 -13.85
N TYR A 38 -14.66 13.68 -15.13
CA TYR A 38 -15.70 14.62 -15.53
C TYR A 38 -17.09 14.19 -15.04
N ASN A 39 -17.48 12.93 -15.26
CA ASN A 39 -18.77 12.41 -14.82
C ASN A 39 -18.88 12.36 -13.29
N PHE A 40 -17.81 12.00 -12.60
CA PHE A 40 -17.74 12.03 -11.14
C PHE A 40 -17.99 13.43 -10.61
N TYR A 41 -17.30 14.45 -11.14
CA TYR A 41 -17.46 15.83 -10.68
C TYR A 41 -18.88 16.37 -10.98
N GLN A 42 -19.45 16.07 -12.13
CA GLN A 42 -20.85 16.42 -12.46
C GLN A 42 -21.83 15.81 -11.45
N TRP A 43 -21.66 14.53 -11.12
CA TRP A 43 -22.50 13.88 -10.12
C TRP A 43 -22.28 14.43 -8.71
N TYR A 44 -21.03 14.53 -8.26
CA TYR A 44 -20.67 15.00 -6.92
C TYR A 44 -21.15 16.42 -6.65
N THR A 45 -20.98 17.34 -7.60
CA THR A 45 -21.45 18.73 -7.49
C THR A 45 -22.97 18.87 -7.59
N SER A 46 -23.67 17.85 -8.10
CA SER A 46 -25.14 17.81 -8.09
C SER A 46 -25.75 17.42 -6.74
N LEU A 47 -24.95 16.85 -5.83
CA LEU A 47 -25.35 16.52 -4.47
C LEU A 47 -25.49 17.80 -3.63
N SER A 48 -26.41 17.80 -2.66
CA SER A 48 -26.47 18.88 -1.66
C SER A 48 -25.24 18.86 -0.74
N ASP A 49 -24.92 19.98 -0.10
CA ASP A 49 -23.80 20.06 0.86
C ASP A 49 -23.88 18.97 1.95
N ILE A 50 -25.09 18.64 2.42
CA ILE A 50 -25.31 17.59 3.42
C ILE A 50 -24.96 16.20 2.85
N GLU A 51 -25.25 15.97 1.57
CA GLU A 51 -24.95 14.71 0.89
C GLU A 51 -23.47 14.59 0.54
N GLN A 52 -22.82 15.67 0.13
CA GLN A 52 -21.37 15.74 -0.06
C GLN A 52 -20.64 15.39 1.25
N ASN A 53 -21.00 16.05 2.36
CA ASN A 53 -20.44 15.72 3.68
C ASN A 53 -20.65 14.24 4.06
N LYS A 54 -21.81 13.66 3.75
CA LYS A 54 -22.04 12.21 3.98
C LYS A 54 -21.12 11.36 3.09
N TYR A 55 -20.99 11.71 1.82
CA TYR A 55 -20.13 11.03 0.88
C TYR A 55 -18.66 11.06 1.31
N GLU A 56 -18.15 12.22 1.71
CA GLU A 56 -16.77 12.38 2.21
C GLU A 56 -16.49 11.50 3.44
N ASN A 57 -17.47 11.39 4.35
CA ASN A 57 -17.37 10.49 5.50
C ASN A 57 -17.43 9.00 5.12
N MET A 58 -18.11 8.67 4.02
CA MET A 58 -18.17 7.30 3.49
C MET A 58 -16.88 6.92 2.75
N PHE A 59 -16.28 7.88 2.05
CA PHE A 59 -15.10 7.69 1.22
C PHE A 59 -14.03 8.71 1.61
N PRO A 60 -13.35 8.50 2.75
CA PRO A 60 -12.37 9.45 3.23
C PRO A 60 -11.09 9.36 2.40
N GLU A 61 -10.41 10.49 2.25
CA GLU A 61 -9.21 10.63 1.40
C GLU A 61 -8.06 9.75 1.91
N PRO A 62 -7.42 8.93 1.06
CA PRO A 62 -6.18 8.24 1.40
C PRO A 62 -4.97 9.20 1.38
N LYS A 63 -3.84 8.74 1.92
CA LYS A 63 -2.54 9.36 1.62
C LYS A 63 -2.33 9.53 0.11
N GLY A 64 -1.85 10.70 -0.31
CA GLY A 64 -1.69 11.09 -1.71
C GLY A 64 -2.92 11.81 -2.29
N TRP A 65 -4.03 11.84 -1.55
CA TRP A 65 -5.28 12.51 -1.91
C TRP A 65 -5.78 13.45 -0.81
N LEU A 66 -4.99 13.73 0.23
CA LEU A 66 -5.42 14.57 1.35
C LEU A 66 -5.66 16.02 0.88
N GLY A 67 -6.85 16.52 1.21
CA GLY A 67 -7.32 17.84 0.81
C GLY A 67 -7.95 17.90 -0.58
N TRP A 68 -8.17 16.77 -1.25
CA TRP A 68 -8.80 16.72 -2.56
C TRP A 68 -10.24 17.27 -2.59
N TYR A 69 -11.10 16.92 -1.63
CA TYR A 69 -12.48 17.42 -1.57
C TYR A 69 -12.54 18.94 -1.40
N ASN A 70 -11.60 19.50 -0.65
CA ASN A 70 -11.54 20.93 -0.32
C ASN A 70 -10.60 21.73 -1.22
N ASP A 71 -10.01 21.11 -2.25
CA ASP A 71 -8.97 21.68 -3.11
C ASP A 71 -7.75 22.24 -2.34
N THR A 72 -7.41 21.60 -1.21
CA THR A 72 -6.21 21.87 -0.40
C THR A 72 -5.10 20.86 -0.71
N HIS A 73 -3.86 21.21 -0.35
CA HIS A 73 -2.67 20.39 -0.60
C HIS A 73 -2.05 19.96 0.74
N GLU A 74 -2.63 18.93 1.35
CA GLU A 74 -2.27 18.51 2.72
C GLU A 74 -1.23 17.38 2.78
N ASP A 75 -1.04 16.66 1.67
CA ASP A 75 0.01 15.67 1.55
C ASP A 75 1.41 16.29 1.55
N VAL A 76 2.34 15.61 2.21
CA VAL A 76 3.74 16.04 2.29
C VAL A 76 4.57 15.18 1.36
N TYR A 77 5.33 15.84 0.47
CA TYR A 77 6.27 15.19 -0.43
C TYR A 77 7.69 15.66 -0.12
N ASP A 78 8.64 14.73 -0.18
CA ASP A 78 10.08 15.02 -0.10
C ASP A 78 10.82 14.07 -1.04
N ASN A 79 11.74 14.59 -1.87
CA ASN A 79 12.42 13.84 -2.93
C ASN A 79 11.44 13.07 -3.85
N ASN A 80 10.30 13.67 -4.19
CA ASN A 80 9.21 13.06 -4.98
C ASN A 80 8.56 11.83 -4.33
N ILE A 81 8.76 11.62 -3.03
CA ILE A 81 8.18 10.52 -2.27
C ILE A 81 7.06 11.08 -1.39
N LEU A 82 5.86 10.52 -1.55
CA LEU A 82 4.74 10.78 -0.65
C LEU A 82 5.09 10.26 0.75
N LEU A 83 5.10 11.15 1.74
CA LEU A 83 5.37 10.81 3.13
C LEU A 83 4.08 10.51 3.89
N TRP A 84 4.02 9.35 4.54
CA TRP A 84 2.88 9.00 5.40
C TRP A 84 2.93 9.70 6.76
N ASP A 85 4.15 9.95 7.23
CA ASP A 85 4.47 10.70 8.43
C ASP A 85 5.60 11.68 8.11
N LYS A 86 5.51 12.90 8.65
CA LYS A 86 6.48 13.98 8.38
C LYS A 86 7.90 13.62 8.84
N ASP A 87 8.02 12.79 9.87
CA ASP A 87 9.29 12.29 10.41
C ASP A 87 9.68 10.94 9.78
N CYS A 88 8.92 10.49 8.78
CA CYS A 88 9.06 9.21 8.08
C CYS A 88 9.04 7.98 9.00
N LYS A 89 8.29 8.05 10.11
CA LYS A 89 8.18 6.95 11.07
C LYS A 89 6.89 6.17 10.88
N LEU A 90 7.00 4.86 11.02
CA LEU A 90 5.84 3.98 11.08
C LEU A 90 5.03 4.24 12.36
N LYS A 91 3.70 4.18 12.25
CA LYS A 91 2.76 4.24 13.39
C LYS A 91 2.97 3.10 14.38
N TYR A 92 3.37 1.93 13.86
CA TYR A 92 3.68 0.73 14.65
C TYR A 92 5.18 0.52 14.76
N ASN A 93 5.64 0.09 15.95
CA ASN A 93 7.04 -0.19 16.20
C ASN A 93 7.21 -1.28 17.29
N LEU A 94 8.43 -1.81 17.37
CA LEU A 94 8.75 -2.91 18.27
C LEU A 94 8.57 -2.52 19.74
N GLN A 95 8.97 -1.30 20.12
CA GLN A 95 8.90 -0.82 21.50
C GLN A 95 7.47 -0.84 22.04
N ARG A 96 6.49 -0.46 21.22
CA ARG A 96 5.06 -0.52 21.59
C ARG A 96 4.60 -1.96 21.84
N ILE A 97 4.98 -2.89 20.96
CA ILE A 97 4.61 -4.31 21.08
C ILE A 97 5.27 -4.95 22.30
N GLN A 98 6.54 -4.65 22.56
CA GLN A 98 7.24 -5.09 23.77
C GLN A 98 6.58 -4.55 25.04
N LYS A 99 6.20 -3.26 25.06
CA LYS A 99 5.48 -2.66 26.19
C LYS A 99 4.13 -3.35 26.44
N ASP A 100 3.39 -3.63 25.38
CA ASP A 100 2.10 -4.30 25.47
C ASP A 100 2.24 -5.76 25.95
N PHE A 101 3.27 -6.47 25.46
CA PHE A 101 3.62 -7.81 25.91
C PHE A 101 4.00 -7.85 27.39
N SER A 102 4.90 -6.96 27.83
CA SER A 102 5.33 -6.87 29.23
C SER A 102 4.21 -6.47 30.20
N LYS A 103 3.13 -5.85 29.69
CA LYS A 103 1.90 -5.57 30.44
C LYS A 103 0.93 -6.76 30.50
N GLY A 104 1.30 -7.91 29.94
CA GLY A 104 0.45 -9.11 29.91
C GLY A 104 -0.69 -9.04 28.90
N LYS A 105 -0.67 -8.13 27.92
CA LYS A 105 -1.69 -8.13 26.86
C LYS A 105 -1.54 -9.39 26.02
N LYS A 106 -2.67 -10.05 25.72
CA LYS A 106 -2.71 -11.24 24.86
C LYS A 106 -2.56 -10.81 23.39
N LEU A 107 -1.33 -10.87 22.88
CA LEU A 107 -1.01 -10.57 21.49
C LEU A 107 -1.27 -11.79 20.59
N LYS A 108 -1.90 -11.58 19.43
CA LYS A 108 -2.09 -12.61 18.41
C LYS A 108 -1.22 -12.29 17.21
N TYR A 109 -0.47 -13.27 16.72
CA TYR A 109 0.47 -13.09 15.63
C TYR A 109 0.01 -13.81 14.35
N ILE A 110 0.34 -13.24 13.19
CA ILE A 110 0.42 -13.97 11.93
C ILE A 110 1.88 -13.91 11.48
N PHE A 111 2.59 -15.02 11.64
CA PHE A 111 3.94 -15.17 11.12
C PHE A 111 3.90 -15.53 9.65
N PHE A 112 4.54 -14.74 8.80
CA PHE A 112 4.70 -15.01 7.38
C PHE A 112 6.17 -14.96 6.99
N TRP A 113 6.53 -15.83 6.05
CA TRP A 113 7.83 -15.89 5.39
C TRP A 113 7.68 -16.76 4.14
N GLY A 114 8.53 -16.52 3.13
CA GLY A 114 8.35 -17.10 1.80
C GLY A 114 7.30 -16.35 0.97
N HIS A 115 7.15 -16.75 -0.30
CA HIS A 115 6.42 -15.97 -1.30
C HIS A 115 5.58 -16.81 -2.27
N GLN A 116 5.52 -18.12 -2.06
CA GLN A 116 4.78 -19.04 -2.92
C GLN A 116 3.34 -19.21 -2.42
N PRO A 117 2.36 -19.39 -3.32
CA PRO A 117 1.01 -19.81 -2.94
C PRO A 117 1.05 -21.20 -2.27
N SER A 118 -0.08 -21.63 -1.71
CA SER A 118 -0.22 -23.05 -1.35
C SER A 118 -0.16 -23.94 -2.60
N THR A 119 0.03 -25.24 -2.40
CA THR A 119 0.12 -26.24 -3.48
C THR A 119 -1.12 -26.27 -4.38
N ASP A 120 -2.28 -25.90 -3.85
CA ASP A 120 -3.55 -25.77 -4.58
C ASP A 120 -3.80 -24.37 -5.16
N GLY A 121 -2.78 -23.49 -5.15
CA GLY A 121 -2.85 -22.15 -5.74
C GLY A 121 -3.57 -21.11 -4.87
N LYS A 122 -4.03 -21.47 -3.66
CA LYS A 122 -4.73 -20.51 -2.79
C LYS A 122 -3.77 -19.48 -2.22
N ILE A 123 -4.33 -18.29 -1.99
CA ILE A 123 -3.67 -17.21 -1.28
C ILE A 123 -3.54 -17.60 0.19
N ILE A 124 -2.31 -17.56 0.67
CA ILE A 124 -1.95 -17.79 2.06
C ILE A 124 -1.10 -16.62 2.55
N LYS A 125 -0.72 -16.64 3.83
CA LYS A 125 0.02 -15.58 4.52
C LYS A 125 1.32 -15.12 3.81
N SER A 126 1.90 -15.94 2.94
CA SER A 126 3.06 -15.56 2.11
C SER A 126 2.75 -14.42 1.12
N CYS A 127 1.48 -14.11 0.86
CA CYS A 127 1.10 -12.98 0.00
C CYS A 127 1.49 -11.61 0.54
N MET A 128 1.76 -11.53 1.83
CA MET A 128 2.32 -10.36 2.52
C MET A 128 3.81 -10.14 2.22
N SER A 129 4.50 -11.15 1.67
CA SER A 129 5.88 -11.00 1.23
C SER A 129 5.99 -10.01 0.06
N GLN A 130 7.09 -9.25 0.05
CA GLN A 130 7.41 -8.32 -1.04
C GLN A 130 7.78 -9.07 -2.34
N TRP A 131 8.08 -10.36 -2.23
CA TRP A 131 8.42 -11.24 -3.35
C TRP A 131 7.20 -11.96 -3.94
N TRP A 132 6.02 -11.85 -3.30
CA TRP A 132 4.79 -12.41 -3.85
C TRP A 132 4.48 -11.79 -5.21
N LYS A 133 4.20 -12.63 -6.21
CA LYS A 133 3.86 -12.19 -7.56
C LYS A 133 2.43 -11.68 -7.61
N SER A 134 2.32 -10.37 -7.77
CA SER A 134 1.08 -9.62 -7.94
C SER A 134 1.44 -8.39 -8.75
N SER A 135 0.88 -8.27 -9.95
CA SER A 135 1.11 -7.09 -10.78
C SER A 135 0.29 -5.92 -10.23
N PHE A 136 0.88 -4.74 -10.20
CA PHE A 136 0.18 -3.49 -9.88
C PHE A 136 0.88 -2.32 -10.58
N ALA A 137 0.15 -1.24 -10.82
CA ALA A 137 0.64 -0.06 -11.51
C ALA A 137 0.66 1.16 -10.59
N ILE A 138 1.62 2.05 -10.81
CA ILE A 138 1.64 3.40 -10.23
C ILE A 138 2.09 4.34 -11.34
N GLU A 139 1.25 5.30 -11.66
CA GLU A 139 1.41 6.17 -12.83
C GLU A 139 1.58 5.35 -14.12
N THR A 140 2.75 5.48 -14.75
CA THR A 140 3.07 4.86 -16.04
C THR A 140 3.80 3.53 -15.89
N ASP A 141 4.27 3.20 -14.68
CA ASP A 141 5.05 1.99 -14.43
C ASP A 141 4.16 0.85 -13.93
N THR A 142 4.43 -0.36 -14.43
CA THR A 142 3.81 -1.60 -13.94
C THR A 142 4.85 -2.51 -13.29
N TYR A 143 4.61 -2.86 -12.04
CA TYR A 143 5.49 -3.67 -11.20
C TYR A 143 4.94 -5.09 -11.06
N CYS A 144 5.79 -6.10 -11.21
CA CYS A 144 5.38 -7.51 -11.09
C CYS A 144 5.32 -8.03 -9.65
N CYS A 145 5.89 -7.28 -8.71
CA CYS A 145 5.84 -7.52 -7.27
C CYS A 145 6.39 -6.29 -6.53
N MET A 146 6.20 -6.26 -5.21
CA MET A 146 6.66 -5.14 -4.39
C MET A 146 8.19 -4.96 -4.38
N GLU A 147 8.96 -6.04 -4.48
CA GLU A 147 10.42 -5.94 -4.59
C GLU A 147 10.85 -5.13 -5.83
N GLN A 148 10.13 -5.25 -6.95
CA GLN A 148 10.43 -4.48 -8.17
C GLN A 148 10.22 -2.98 -7.91
N TYR A 149 9.08 -2.63 -7.34
CA TYR A 149 8.76 -1.25 -6.97
C TYR A 149 9.78 -0.69 -5.98
N MET A 150 10.08 -1.41 -4.89
CA MET A 150 11.02 -0.93 -3.86
C MET A 150 12.40 -0.65 -4.43
N MET A 151 12.93 -1.51 -5.30
CA MET A 151 14.25 -1.33 -5.88
C MET A 151 14.23 -0.25 -6.99
N ALA A 152 13.13 -0.09 -7.71
CA ALA A 152 12.94 1.01 -8.66
C ALA A 152 12.95 2.36 -7.91
N GLU A 153 12.18 2.49 -6.83
CA GLU A 153 12.17 3.71 -6.00
C GLU A 153 13.52 3.97 -5.34
N LYS A 154 14.23 2.92 -4.94
CA LYS A 154 15.62 3.04 -4.49
C LYS A 154 16.50 3.65 -5.58
N ALA A 155 16.43 3.14 -6.81
CA ALA A 155 17.20 3.68 -7.92
C ALA A 155 16.81 5.14 -8.24
N ARG A 156 15.51 5.48 -8.21
CA ARG A 156 15.02 6.87 -8.36
C ARG A 156 15.57 7.80 -7.27
N LEU A 157 15.54 7.38 -6.00
CA LEU A 157 16.02 8.17 -4.86
C LEU A 157 17.51 8.54 -4.96
N PHE A 158 18.30 7.69 -5.61
CA PHE A 158 19.74 7.89 -5.83
C PHE A 158 20.09 8.29 -7.28
N ASN A 159 19.08 8.64 -8.10
CA ASN A 159 19.22 9.07 -9.49
C ASN A 159 20.00 8.07 -10.39
N ASP A 160 19.88 6.77 -10.12
CA ASP A 160 20.53 5.72 -10.91
C ASP A 160 19.59 5.19 -12.00
N HIS A 161 19.45 5.95 -13.08
CA HIS A 161 18.56 5.62 -14.19
C HIS A 161 18.93 4.31 -14.90
N GLU A 162 20.21 3.96 -14.96
CA GLU A 162 20.65 2.72 -15.61
C GLU A 162 20.23 1.47 -14.82
N ILE A 163 20.36 1.50 -13.49
CA ILE A 163 19.89 0.41 -12.64
C ILE A 163 18.36 0.38 -12.61
N LEU A 164 17.71 1.55 -12.60
CA LEU A 164 16.25 1.65 -12.71
C LEU A 164 15.74 0.92 -13.97
N ASP A 165 16.31 1.20 -15.14
CA ASP A 165 15.89 0.57 -16.40
C ASP A 165 16.07 -0.95 -16.35
N LYS A 166 17.19 -1.43 -15.78
CA LYS A 166 17.42 -2.88 -15.59
C LYS A 166 16.39 -3.50 -14.63
N ILE A 167 16.00 -2.80 -13.57
CA ILE A 167 14.99 -3.25 -12.61
C ILE A 167 13.61 -3.33 -13.25
N LEU A 168 13.18 -2.29 -13.98
CA LEU A 168 11.86 -2.22 -14.61
C LEU A 168 11.68 -3.30 -15.69
N ASN A 169 12.76 -3.65 -16.38
CA ASN A 169 12.79 -4.72 -17.39
C ASN A 169 12.97 -6.13 -16.82
N ASN A 170 13.13 -6.30 -15.50
CA ASN A 170 13.30 -7.60 -14.86
C ASN A 170 12.03 -8.07 -14.15
N LYS A 171 11.74 -9.38 -14.21
CA LYS A 171 10.56 -9.98 -13.56
C LYS A 171 10.92 -11.03 -12.50
N SER A 172 12.19 -11.25 -12.18
CA SER A 172 12.66 -12.17 -11.14
C SER A 172 12.96 -11.40 -9.84
N PRO A 173 12.22 -11.64 -8.73
CA PRO A 173 12.46 -10.93 -7.47
C PRO A 173 13.90 -11.06 -6.96
N LYS A 174 14.51 -12.23 -7.18
CA LYS A 174 15.91 -12.47 -6.82
C LYS A 174 16.86 -11.56 -7.59
N GLN A 175 16.74 -11.51 -8.92
CA GLN A 175 17.60 -10.66 -9.75
C GLN A 175 17.35 -9.17 -9.51
N ILE A 176 16.09 -8.78 -9.31
CA ILE A 176 15.72 -7.41 -8.92
C ILE A 176 16.41 -7.00 -7.62
N LYS A 177 16.39 -7.86 -6.60
CA LYS A 177 17.08 -7.60 -5.33
C LYS A 177 18.59 -7.48 -5.51
N GLU A 178 19.18 -8.30 -6.38
CA GLU A 178 20.60 -8.23 -6.73
C GLU A 178 20.95 -6.91 -7.46
N LEU A 179 20.09 -6.43 -8.36
CA LEU A 179 20.22 -5.12 -9.01
C LEU A 179 20.08 -3.98 -8.00
N GLY A 180 19.14 -4.06 -7.08
CA GLY A 180 18.94 -3.08 -6.02
C GLY A 180 20.13 -2.91 -5.06
N ARG A 181 21.02 -3.91 -4.98
CA ARG A 181 22.30 -3.82 -4.25
C ARG A 181 23.38 -3.07 -5.04
N GLN A 182 23.20 -2.91 -6.35
CA GLN A 182 24.13 -2.26 -7.26
C GLN A 182 23.79 -0.78 -7.52
N VAL A 183 22.73 -0.25 -6.92
CA VAL A 183 22.36 1.17 -7.02
C VAL A 183 23.54 2.04 -6.58
N ARG A 184 24.01 2.89 -7.50
CA ARG A 184 25.13 3.81 -7.27
C ARG A 184 24.72 4.94 -6.34
N GLY A 185 25.70 5.47 -5.61
CA GLY A 185 25.47 6.59 -4.68
C GLY A 185 24.58 6.25 -3.49
N PHE A 186 24.40 4.96 -3.18
CA PHE A 186 23.58 4.51 -2.06
C PHE A 186 24.09 5.08 -0.73
N ASP A 187 23.21 5.82 -0.06
CA ASP A 187 23.40 6.31 1.30
C ASP A 187 22.37 5.67 2.23
N ASN A 188 22.84 4.97 3.25
CA ASN A 188 21.96 4.21 4.14
C ASN A 188 21.08 5.13 4.98
N THR A 189 21.57 6.28 5.43
CA THR A 189 20.80 7.23 6.24
C THR A 189 19.65 7.82 5.44
N LYS A 190 19.90 8.21 4.17
CA LYS A 190 18.87 8.66 3.23
C LYS A 190 17.85 7.54 2.99
N TRP A 191 18.30 6.30 2.77
CA TRP A 191 17.39 5.18 2.56
C TRP A 191 16.53 4.86 3.80
N GLU A 192 17.12 4.84 5.00
CA GLU A 192 16.40 4.63 6.25
C GLU A 192 15.33 5.71 6.48
N LYS A 193 15.63 6.96 6.10
CA LYS A 193 14.64 8.05 6.13
C LYS A 193 13.44 7.74 5.24
N TYR A 194 13.63 7.40 3.96
CA TYR A 194 12.49 7.32 3.03
C TYR A 194 11.86 5.94 2.85
N SER A 195 12.57 4.87 3.18
CA SER A 195 12.17 3.49 2.86
C SER A 195 10.82 3.08 3.46
N ALA A 196 10.50 3.55 4.67
CA ALA A 196 9.20 3.30 5.30
C ALA A 196 8.05 3.85 4.44
N SER A 197 8.11 5.11 4.04
CA SER A 197 7.10 5.75 3.18
C SER A 197 7.04 5.09 1.80
N ILE A 198 8.18 4.76 1.19
CA ILE A 198 8.22 4.02 -0.08
C ILE A 198 7.43 2.72 0.05
N ILE A 199 7.72 1.92 1.08
CA ILE A 199 7.09 0.60 1.28
C ILE A 199 5.60 0.73 1.59
N LEU A 200 5.18 1.76 2.33
CA LEU A 200 3.77 2.04 2.58
C LEU A 200 3.04 2.41 1.27
N ASN A 201 3.58 3.32 0.46
CA ASN A 201 3.02 3.70 -0.84
C ASN A 201 2.83 2.49 -1.76
N GLY A 202 3.88 1.67 -1.91
CA GLY A 202 3.84 0.50 -2.79
C GLY A 202 2.92 -0.60 -2.28
N ASN A 203 2.91 -0.89 -0.97
CA ASN A 203 1.99 -1.88 -0.43
C ASN A 203 0.53 -1.41 -0.49
N LEU A 204 0.25 -0.12 -0.27
CA LEU A 204 -1.10 0.41 -0.48
C LEU A 204 -1.54 0.20 -1.94
N ALA A 205 -0.71 0.58 -2.91
CA ALA A 205 -1.01 0.38 -4.33
C ALA A 205 -1.22 -1.11 -4.69
N LYS A 206 -0.29 -1.99 -4.26
CA LYS A 206 -0.38 -3.44 -4.48
C LYS A 206 -1.67 -4.03 -3.93
N PHE A 207 -1.98 -3.75 -2.66
CA PHE A 207 -3.12 -4.36 -2.00
C PHE A 207 -4.44 -3.72 -2.41
N LEU A 208 -4.45 -2.46 -2.86
CA LEU A 208 -5.68 -1.82 -3.34
C LEU A 208 -6.12 -2.35 -4.71
N GLN A 209 -5.15 -2.71 -5.57
CA GLN A 209 -5.40 -3.17 -6.95
C GLN A 209 -5.72 -4.67 -7.10
N ASP A 210 -5.42 -5.51 -6.10
CA ASP A 210 -5.78 -6.93 -6.10
C ASP A 210 -6.81 -7.21 -5.00
N GLU A 211 -8.06 -7.41 -5.41
CA GLU A 211 -9.19 -7.63 -4.49
C GLU A 211 -8.94 -8.79 -3.53
N ASN A 212 -8.36 -9.89 -4.00
CA ASN A 212 -8.14 -11.05 -3.14
C ASN A 212 -7.06 -10.77 -2.09
N LEU A 213 -6.00 -10.05 -2.47
CA LEU A 213 -4.97 -9.61 -1.53
C LEU A 213 -5.51 -8.57 -0.54
N LYS A 214 -6.29 -7.60 -1.02
CA LYS A 214 -6.97 -6.58 -0.20
C LYS A 214 -7.75 -7.24 0.93
N GLN A 215 -8.65 -8.16 0.54
CA GLN A 215 -9.49 -8.89 1.48
C GLN A 215 -8.67 -9.75 2.44
N PHE A 216 -7.61 -10.39 1.96
CA PHE A 216 -6.74 -11.18 2.83
C PHE A 216 -6.11 -10.30 3.93
N LEU A 217 -5.53 -9.15 3.56
CA LEU A 217 -4.88 -8.25 4.49
C LEU A 217 -5.87 -7.66 5.51
N MET A 218 -7.05 -7.22 5.06
CA MET A 218 -8.12 -6.71 5.93
C MET A 218 -8.62 -7.77 6.92
N LYS A 219 -8.74 -9.04 6.48
CA LYS A 219 -9.17 -10.17 7.34
C LYS A 219 -8.16 -10.54 8.43
N THR A 220 -6.93 -10.02 8.39
CA THR A 220 -5.99 -10.21 9.49
C THR A 220 -6.44 -9.52 10.78
N LYS A 221 -7.32 -8.50 10.69
CA LYS A 221 -7.93 -7.76 11.79
C LYS A 221 -6.90 -7.12 12.72
N ASP A 222 -6.95 -7.42 14.01
CA ASP A 222 -6.11 -6.86 15.08
C ASP A 222 -4.79 -7.62 15.28
N LYS A 223 -4.53 -8.67 14.48
CA LYS A 223 -3.32 -9.48 14.63
C LYS A 223 -2.07 -8.70 14.23
N ILE A 224 -0.98 -8.95 14.95
CA ILE A 224 0.35 -8.44 14.63
C ILE A 224 0.90 -9.26 13.47
N LEU A 225 1.23 -8.58 12.37
CA LEU A 225 1.85 -9.20 11.21
C LEU A 225 3.35 -9.29 11.45
N VAL A 226 3.93 -10.48 11.27
CA VAL A 226 5.33 -10.73 11.63
C VAL A 226 6.06 -11.38 10.47
N GLU A 227 7.02 -10.65 9.88
CA GLU A 227 7.93 -11.19 8.87
C GLU A 227 8.97 -12.06 9.59
N ALA A 228 8.69 -13.36 9.61
CA ALA A 228 9.45 -14.40 10.31
C ALA A 228 10.66 -14.89 9.48
N SER A 229 11.40 -13.95 8.91
CA SER A 229 12.65 -14.21 8.19
C SER A 229 13.79 -14.38 9.21
N PRO A 230 14.49 -15.53 9.23
CA PRO A 230 15.63 -15.74 10.13
C PRO A 230 16.85 -14.89 9.76
N TYR A 231 16.89 -14.35 8.54
CA TYR A 231 18.03 -13.61 8.01
C TYR A 231 17.86 -12.09 8.07
N ASP A 232 16.62 -11.60 8.13
CA ASP A 232 16.31 -10.17 8.09
C ASP A 232 16.05 -9.61 9.49
N LYS A 233 16.94 -8.71 9.94
CA LYS A 233 16.85 -8.06 11.25
C LYS A 233 16.28 -6.63 11.19
N ILE A 234 16.01 -6.12 9.99
CA ILE A 234 15.45 -4.77 9.81
C ILE A 234 13.97 -4.91 9.50
N TRP A 235 13.64 -5.54 8.38
CA TRP A 235 12.26 -5.71 7.94
C TRP A 235 11.58 -6.92 8.58
N GLY A 236 12.36 -7.90 9.05
CA GLY A 236 11.89 -9.08 9.79
C GLY A 236 12.32 -9.11 11.25
N ILE A 237 11.95 -10.21 11.94
CA ILE A 237 12.29 -10.44 13.37
C ILE A 237 13.63 -11.14 13.59
N GLY A 238 14.34 -11.53 12.53
CA GLY A 238 15.59 -12.29 12.62
C GLY A 238 15.43 -13.69 13.24
N LEU A 239 14.23 -14.25 13.18
CA LEU A 239 13.85 -15.58 13.71
C LEU A 239 12.84 -16.22 12.76
N SER A 240 12.87 -17.55 12.64
CA SER A 240 11.82 -18.31 11.94
C SER A 240 10.54 -18.40 12.79
N ALA A 241 9.42 -18.73 12.15
CA ALA A 241 8.11 -18.77 12.80
C ALA A 241 7.97 -19.87 13.87
N ASP A 242 8.76 -20.94 13.74
CA ASP A 242 8.83 -22.12 14.61
C ASP A 242 9.86 -21.99 15.73
N HIS A 243 10.66 -20.92 15.74
CA HIS A 243 11.64 -20.69 16.79
C HIS A 243 10.96 -20.40 18.14
N ASP A 244 11.46 -20.96 19.24
CA ASP A 244 10.87 -20.82 20.59
C ASP A 244 10.60 -19.35 21.00
N ASN A 245 11.56 -18.47 20.71
CA ASN A 245 11.47 -17.04 20.98
C ASN A 245 10.56 -16.25 20.03
N ALA A 246 10.03 -16.82 18.95
CA ALA A 246 9.26 -16.08 17.93
C ALA A 246 7.98 -15.45 18.51
N ASN A 247 7.36 -16.09 19.51
CA ASN A 247 6.18 -15.57 20.19
C ASN A 247 6.48 -14.53 21.29
N ASN A 248 7.75 -14.24 21.56
CA ASN A 248 8.17 -13.25 22.55
C ASN A 248 8.87 -12.06 21.86
N PRO A 249 8.18 -10.92 21.68
CA PRO A 249 8.73 -9.75 21.00
C PRO A 249 9.90 -9.09 21.74
N VAL A 250 10.10 -9.40 23.03
CA VAL A 250 11.28 -8.95 23.79
C VAL A 250 12.53 -9.72 23.36
N LEU A 251 12.37 -10.92 22.81
CA LEU A 251 13.45 -11.80 22.36
C LEU A 251 13.68 -11.76 20.83
N TRP A 252 12.94 -10.93 20.10
CA TRP A 252 13.15 -10.73 18.68
C TRP A 252 14.54 -10.13 18.42
N LYS A 253 15.20 -10.60 17.37
CA LYS A 253 16.54 -10.15 16.96
C LYS A 253 16.47 -9.07 15.88
N GLY A 254 15.28 -8.68 15.46
CA GLY A 254 15.02 -7.73 14.40
C GLY A 254 13.81 -6.84 14.67
N GLN A 255 13.63 -5.83 13.81
CA GLN A 255 12.68 -4.75 14.05
C GLN A 255 11.28 -4.98 13.46
N ASN A 256 11.08 -5.98 12.59
CA ASN A 256 9.79 -6.29 11.98
C ASN A 256 9.13 -5.11 11.24
N LEU A 257 9.91 -4.22 10.62
CA LEU A 257 9.36 -3.02 9.97
C LEU A 257 8.34 -3.36 8.87
N LEU A 258 8.49 -4.49 8.18
CA LEU A 258 7.56 -4.89 7.11
C LEU A 258 6.18 -5.24 7.69
N GLY A 259 6.16 -6.04 8.76
CA GLY A 259 4.93 -6.40 9.43
C GLY A 259 4.18 -5.16 9.93
N PHE A 260 4.91 -4.18 10.46
CA PHE A 260 4.34 -2.91 10.91
C PHE A 260 3.83 -2.03 9.77
N ALA A 261 4.55 -1.93 8.65
CA ALA A 261 4.10 -1.21 7.47
C ALA A 261 2.80 -1.82 6.91
N LEU A 262 2.72 -3.16 6.82
CA LEU A 262 1.51 -3.85 6.37
C LEU A 262 0.31 -3.65 7.31
N MET A 263 0.54 -3.55 8.61
CA MET A 263 -0.53 -3.22 9.57
C MET A 263 -1.06 -1.80 9.36
N GLU A 264 -0.20 -0.85 9.03
CA GLU A 264 -0.58 0.53 8.73
C GLU A 264 -1.34 0.63 7.40
N VAL A 265 -0.86 -0.05 6.35
CA VAL A 265 -1.59 -0.19 5.08
C VAL A 265 -2.96 -0.85 5.29
N ARG A 266 -3.04 -1.89 6.12
CA ARG A 266 -4.30 -2.53 6.48
C ARG A 266 -5.28 -1.55 7.12
N ASP A 267 -4.82 -0.75 8.08
CA ASP A 267 -5.67 0.25 8.73
C ASP A 267 -6.22 1.25 7.70
N GLU A 268 -5.37 1.67 6.76
CA GLU A 268 -5.74 2.59 5.69
C GLU A 268 -6.76 1.97 4.73
N LEU A 269 -6.54 0.73 4.29
CA LEU A 269 -7.49 -0.01 3.44
C LEU A 269 -8.85 -0.18 4.13
N ILE A 270 -8.86 -0.55 5.42
CA ILE A 270 -10.10 -0.64 6.20
C ILE A 270 -10.83 0.70 6.26
N ARG A 271 -10.08 1.81 6.37
CA ARG A 271 -10.65 3.16 6.42
C ARG A 271 -11.27 3.57 5.09
N ILE A 272 -10.54 3.43 3.99
CA ILE A 272 -10.95 3.97 2.67
C ILE A 272 -11.89 3.04 1.90
N CYS A 273 -11.82 1.72 2.13
CA CYS A 273 -12.66 0.73 1.44
C CYS A 273 -13.91 0.33 2.25
N LYS A 274 -14.19 1.03 3.36
CA LYS A 274 -15.27 0.66 4.30
C LYS A 274 -16.64 0.54 3.62
N ASN A 275 -16.91 1.42 2.66
CA ASN A 275 -18.18 1.51 1.93
C ASN A 275 -18.02 1.07 0.48
N GLU A 276 -17.02 0.24 0.17
CA GLU A 276 -16.80 -0.25 -1.20
C GLU A 276 -17.94 -1.19 -1.66
N ASN A 277 -18.60 -1.86 -0.73
CA ASN A 277 -19.66 -2.84 -1.00
C ASN A 277 -20.98 -2.24 -1.54
N ILE A 278 -21.15 -0.92 -1.52
CA ILE A 278 -22.32 -0.24 -2.09
C ILE A 278 -22.05 0.28 -3.50
N ILE A 279 -20.84 0.09 -4.03
CA ILE A 279 -20.45 0.52 -5.37
C ILE A 279 -20.67 -0.63 -6.35
N ASP A 280 -21.35 -0.32 -7.46
CA ASP A 280 -21.52 -1.23 -8.59
C ASP A 280 -20.35 -1.10 -9.58
N TYR A 281 -19.21 -1.72 -9.24
CA TYR A 281 -18.02 -1.72 -10.09
C TYR A 281 -18.27 -2.37 -11.45
N GLU A 282 -19.10 -3.42 -11.53
CA GLU A 282 -19.40 -4.09 -12.80
C GLU A 282 -20.09 -3.14 -13.79
N LYS A 283 -21.04 -2.33 -13.31
CA LYS A 283 -21.69 -1.31 -14.13
C LYS A 283 -20.72 -0.21 -14.54
N LEU A 284 -19.89 0.25 -13.62
CA LEU A 284 -18.95 1.35 -13.87
C LEU A 284 -17.85 0.97 -14.87
N HIS A 285 -17.25 -0.21 -14.73
CA HIS A 285 -16.26 -0.71 -15.68
C HIS A 285 -16.85 -0.90 -17.07
N LYS A 286 -18.10 -1.37 -17.20
CA LYS A 286 -18.77 -1.43 -18.52
C LYS A 286 -18.99 -0.06 -19.16
N GLN A 287 -19.01 1.01 -18.37
CA GLN A 287 -19.28 2.36 -18.85
C GLN A 287 -18.00 3.16 -19.11
N PHE A 288 -16.92 2.89 -18.39
CA PHE A 288 -15.73 3.74 -18.35
C PHE A 288 -14.39 3.02 -18.64
N ASP A 289 -14.37 1.69 -18.75
CA ASP A 289 -13.20 0.93 -19.26
C ASP A 289 -13.34 0.68 -20.77
#